data_AF-A0A327GY97-F1
#
_entry.id   AF-A0A327GY97-F1
#
_cell.length_a   1.000
_cell.length_b   1.000
_cell.length_c   1.000
_cell.angle_alpha   90.00
_cell.angle_beta   90.00
_cell.angle_gamma   90.00
#
_symmetry.space_group_name_H-M   'P 1'
#
loop_
_entity.id
_entity.type
_entity.pdbx_description
1 polymer ?
#
loop_
_entity_poly.entity_id
_entity_poly.type
_entity_poly.pdbx_seq_one_letter_code
_entity_poly.pdbx_strand_id
1 'polypeptide(L)'
;MTNWEPPRENSIEALRHGIEFSDGVEFDLRMDAEGELVIYHDEFVPGREPIGERCIERLSTSELRSFGIDVFEDLLSDSVFSETWRKGGKTVDIEIKIPHPMTKIVTDEHLGSMMSKIDSRLKDLELPGRSTLVSSFSPRIGAVSKRSGFGIPVTRLVPHIRAWGRYWNVKRAVAMPNFARTSFQGMAKTLRKEGMESIGIALEYLVGWTKWVNPRMPVGLSGRGLERFQKSRMGMGVIVWPSPLRYEDGLIGAGVTLVSDEMNPTLFSKPDGSARWPRPASQPLDEDWQGRIERAQSTELPDLISEASSSLPMWHELNDERRKEIVREQAKRMLWPGNAEKWASKTSEGIPWGSPRIIGHRGAGKTHSS
;
A
#
# COMPACT_ATOMS: atom_id res chain seq x y z
N MET A 1 11.06 -19.27 22.39
CA MET A 1 10.73 -18.50 21.18
C MET A 1 11.41 -17.15 21.34
N THR A 2 12.29 -16.79 20.41
CA THR A 2 12.87 -15.45 20.35
C THR A 2 11.73 -14.47 20.07
N ASN A 3 11.60 -13.41 20.87
CA ASN A 3 10.66 -12.33 20.56
C ASN A 3 11.15 -11.67 19.28
N TRP A 4 10.30 -11.62 18.25
CA TRP A 4 10.60 -10.88 17.03
C TRP A 4 10.64 -9.38 17.34
N GLU A 5 11.73 -8.73 16.98
CA GLU A 5 11.87 -7.28 17.06
C GLU A 5 11.70 -6.71 15.65
N PRO A 6 10.74 -5.81 15.41
CA PRO A 6 10.55 -5.21 14.10
C PRO A 6 11.79 -4.37 13.73
N PRO A 7 12.33 -4.51 12.50
CA PRO A 7 13.31 -3.56 11.98
C PRO A 7 12.74 -2.15 11.95
N ARG A 8 13.61 -1.14 11.98
CA ARG A 8 13.19 0.28 11.95
C ARG A 8 12.36 0.56 10.70
N GLU A 9 11.21 1.22 10.86
CA GLU A 9 10.37 1.63 9.74
C GLU A 9 11.15 2.39 8.65
N ASN A 10 10.76 2.23 7.38
CA ASN A 10 11.41 2.90 6.23
C ASN A 10 12.93 2.62 6.12
N SER A 11 13.44 1.54 6.72
CA SER A 11 14.80 1.05 6.49
C SER A 11 14.83 -0.06 5.44
N ILE A 12 15.98 -0.25 4.78
CA ILE A 12 16.15 -1.36 3.82
C ILE A 12 15.82 -2.71 4.46
N GLU A 13 16.18 -2.93 5.72
CA GLU A 13 15.85 -4.16 6.46
C GLU A 13 14.34 -4.36 6.63
N ALA A 14 13.61 -3.30 7.01
CA ALA A 14 12.15 -3.37 7.13
C ALA A 14 11.48 -3.61 5.77
N LEU A 15 11.97 -2.97 4.71
CA LEU A 15 11.41 -3.10 3.37
C LEU A 15 11.66 -4.49 2.78
N ARG A 16 12.85 -5.05 3.00
CA ARG A 16 13.18 -6.44 2.65
C ARG A 16 12.27 -7.42 3.39
N HIS A 17 12.14 -7.25 4.71
CA HIS A 17 11.23 -8.08 5.51
C HIS A 17 9.79 -8.02 5.00
N GLY A 18 9.26 -6.81 4.76
CA GLY A 18 7.89 -6.61 4.30
C GLY A 18 7.59 -7.28 2.96
N ILE A 19 8.48 -7.11 1.96
CA ILE A 19 8.28 -7.66 0.61
C ILE A 19 8.43 -9.19 0.58
N GLU A 20 9.30 -9.77 1.40
CA GLU A 20 9.47 -11.22 1.51
C GLU A 20 8.27 -11.86 2.25
N PHE A 21 7.88 -11.27 3.37
CA PHE A 21 6.86 -11.82 4.26
C PHE A 21 5.44 -11.72 3.69
N SER A 22 5.07 -10.59 3.08
CA SER A 22 3.70 -10.28 2.66
C SER A 22 3.54 -10.16 1.13
N ASP A 23 2.41 -9.68 0.61
CA ASP A 23 2.21 -9.44 -0.83
C ASP A 23 3.00 -8.24 -1.35
N GLY A 24 3.71 -7.51 -0.49
CA GLY A 24 4.39 -6.30 -0.91
C GLY A 24 4.75 -5.37 0.23
N VAL A 25 5.06 -4.12 -0.14
CA VAL A 25 5.46 -3.10 0.83
C VAL A 25 4.97 -1.73 0.40
N GLU A 26 4.69 -0.89 1.38
CA GLU A 26 4.56 0.55 1.23
C GLU A 26 5.76 1.23 1.89
N PHE A 27 6.26 2.32 1.29
CA PHE A 27 7.25 3.18 1.94
C PHE A 27 7.20 4.62 1.47
N ASP A 28 7.75 5.49 2.30
CA ASP A 28 7.70 6.93 2.12
C ASP A 28 8.98 7.45 1.43
N LEU A 29 8.82 8.26 0.39
CA LEU A 29 9.92 9.00 -0.22
C LEU A 29 9.84 10.50 0.04
N ARG A 30 11.02 11.07 0.29
CA ARG A 30 11.32 12.50 0.22
C ARG A 30 12.46 12.76 -0.74
N MET A 31 12.69 14.03 -1.02
CA MET A 31 13.81 14.50 -1.82
C MET A 31 14.66 15.45 -0.98
N ASP A 32 15.96 15.24 -0.95
CA ASP A 32 16.88 16.05 -0.16
C ASP A 32 17.31 17.35 -0.89
N ALA A 33 18.24 18.11 -0.31
CA ALA A 33 18.71 19.38 -0.89
C ALA A 33 19.50 19.21 -2.21
N GLU A 34 20.06 18.02 -2.44
CA GLU A 34 20.84 17.66 -3.63
C GLU A 34 19.95 17.03 -4.71
N GLY A 35 18.67 16.83 -4.40
CA GLY A 35 17.68 16.23 -5.27
C GLY A 35 17.65 14.72 -5.18
N GLU A 36 18.39 14.07 -4.28
CA GLU A 36 18.37 12.62 -4.13
C GLU A 36 17.13 12.14 -3.38
N LEU A 37 16.66 10.95 -3.75
CA LEU A 37 15.47 10.34 -3.16
C LEU A 37 15.86 9.57 -1.90
N VAL A 38 15.25 9.91 -0.77
CA VAL A 38 15.52 9.32 0.53
C VAL A 38 14.26 8.66 1.10
N ILE A 39 14.43 7.57 1.83
CA ILE A 39 13.34 6.76 2.38
C ILE A 39 13.02 7.28 3.79
N TYR A 40 12.03 8.17 3.89
CA TYR A 40 11.71 8.81 5.16
C TYR A 40 10.30 9.43 5.19
N HIS A 41 9.60 9.22 6.29
CA HIS A 41 8.23 9.73 6.47
C HIS A 41 8.18 11.20 6.90
N ASP A 42 8.88 11.52 7.99
CA ASP A 42 8.74 12.79 8.70
C ASP A 42 9.48 13.93 7.99
N GLU A 43 9.10 15.16 8.31
CA GLU A 43 9.55 16.33 7.56
C GLU A 43 10.88 16.86 8.10
N PHE A 44 11.25 16.37 9.29
CA PHE A 44 12.42 16.78 10.03
C PHE A 44 13.12 15.56 10.59
N VAL A 45 14.45 15.54 10.52
CA VAL A 45 15.25 14.62 11.32
C VAL A 45 15.04 14.90 12.82
N PRO A 46 15.16 13.90 13.71
CA PRO A 46 15.06 14.10 15.15
C PRO A 46 16.15 15.06 15.64
N GLY A 47 15.83 15.93 16.58
CA GLY A 47 16.79 16.90 17.11
C GLY A 47 16.16 18.08 17.84
N ARG A 48 17.01 18.90 18.47
CA ARG A 48 16.61 20.13 19.20
C ARG A 48 16.87 21.40 18.40
N GLU A 49 17.57 21.27 17.29
CA GLU A 49 17.95 22.33 16.38
C GLU A 49 16.70 22.99 15.77
N PRO A 50 16.80 24.24 15.29
CA PRO A 50 15.72 24.90 14.58
C PRO A 50 15.16 24.03 13.47
N ILE A 51 13.84 24.07 13.30
CA ILE A 51 13.11 23.26 12.30
C ILE A 51 13.72 23.39 10.89
N GLY A 52 14.23 24.56 10.55
CA GLY A 52 14.83 24.83 9.24
C GLY A 52 16.18 24.16 9.00
N GLU A 53 16.89 23.78 10.05
CA GLU A 53 18.16 23.03 10.00
C GLU A 53 17.92 21.52 10.03
N ARG A 54 16.71 21.08 10.37
CA ARG A 54 16.34 19.65 10.40
C ARG A 54 15.50 19.20 9.21
N CYS A 55 15.07 20.14 8.36
CA CYS A 55 14.18 19.89 7.23
C CYS A 55 14.86 18.99 6.19
N ILE A 56 14.22 17.89 5.82
CA ILE A 56 14.80 16.91 4.88
C ILE A 56 15.22 17.57 3.57
N GLU A 57 14.37 18.43 3.01
CA GLU A 57 14.63 19.12 1.74
C GLU A 57 15.71 20.22 1.83
N ARG A 58 16.39 20.37 2.97
CA ARG A 58 17.50 21.33 3.20
C ARG A 58 18.80 20.67 3.62
N LEU A 59 18.77 19.37 3.90
CA LEU A 59 19.95 18.60 4.29
C LEU A 59 20.54 17.90 3.05
N SER A 60 21.85 17.75 3.03
CA SER A 60 22.56 16.93 2.03
C SER A 60 22.30 15.44 2.24
N THR A 61 22.54 14.62 1.21
CA THR A 61 22.48 13.16 1.35
C THR A 61 23.40 12.68 2.48
N SER A 62 24.59 13.26 2.58
CA SER A 62 25.59 12.87 3.59
C SER A 62 25.13 13.12 5.04
N GLU A 63 24.47 14.26 5.28
CA GLU A 63 23.89 14.58 6.58
C GLU A 63 22.74 13.63 6.90
N LEU A 64 21.83 13.37 5.96
CA LEU A 64 20.71 12.45 6.17
C LEU A 64 21.18 11.02 6.48
N ARG A 65 22.22 10.54 5.79
CA ARG A 65 22.85 9.25 6.10
C ARG A 65 23.41 9.19 7.52
N SER A 66 23.91 10.31 8.07
CA SER A 66 24.38 10.35 9.46
C SER A 66 23.25 10.18 10.48
N PHE A 67 22.00 10.50 10.11
CA PHE A 67 20.79 10.16 10.89
C PHE A 67 20.28 8.74 10.62
N GLY A 68 21.03 7.95 9.86
CA GLY A 68 20.66 6.61 9.43
C GLY A 68 19.52 6.60 8.42
N ILE A 69 19.28 7.67 7.67
CA ILE A 69 18.24 7.65 6.62
C ILE A 69 18.81 6.97 5.38
N ASP A 70 18.09 5.97 4.88
CA ASP A 70 18.48 5.21 3.70
C ASP A 70 18.12 5.97 2.42
N VAL A 71 18.92 5.78 1.37
CA VAL A 71 18.70 6.38 0.05
C VAL A 71 18.00 5.36 -0.83
N PHE A 72 17.09 5.82 -1.71
CA PHE A 72 16.32 4.92 -2.59
C PHE A 72 17.21 4.05 -3.48
N GLU A 73 18.33 4.58 -3.95
CA GLU A 73 19.32 3.83 -4.75
C GLU A 73 19.89 2.60 -4.00
N ASP A 74 20.10 2.74 -2.69
CA ASP A 74 20.63 1.64 -1.87
C ASP A 74 19.61 0.52 -1.75
N LEU A 75 18.31 0.85 -1.65
CA LEU A 75 17.22 -0.13 -1.68
C LEU A 75 17.17 -0.85 -3.03
N LEU A 76 17.31 -0.13 -4.15
CA LEU A 76 17.31 -0.76 -5.48
C LEU A 76 18.54 -1.64 -5.69
N SER A 77 19.65 -1.32 -5.03
CA SER A 77 20.87 -2.14 -5.02
C SER A 77 20.74 -3.39 -4.14
N ASP A 78 19.72 -3.47 -3.29
CA ASP A 78 19.42 -4.68 -2.52
C ASP A 78 18.87 -5.77 -3.43
N SER A 79 19.73 -6.72 -3.81
CA SER A 79 19.35 -7.80 -4.74
C SER A 79 18.16 -8.63 -4.26
N VAL A 80 17.99 -8.84 -2.94
CA VAL A 80 16.87 -9.59 -2.39
C VAL A 80 15.56 -8.83 -2.65
N PHE A 81 15.53 -7.54 -2.32
CA PHE A 81 14.37 -6.68 -2.56
C PHE A 81 14.05 -6.59 -4.06
N SER A 82 15.03 -6.20 -4.87
CA SER A 82 14.84 -5.94 -6.30
C SER A 82 14.45 -7.20 -7.07
N GLU A 83 15.08 -8.36 -6.82
CA GLU A 83 14.68 -9.61 -7.48
C GLU A 83 13.29 -10.08 -7.04
N THR A 84 12.95 -9.91 -5.76
CA THR A 84 11.61 -10.25 -5.26
C THR A 84 10.52 -9.39 -5.90
N TRP A 85 10.81 -8.12 -6.14
CA TRP A 85 9.92 -7.21 -6.87
C TRP A 85 9.79 -7.60 -8.35
N ARG A 86 10.91 -7.90 -9.02
CA ARG A 86 10.99 -8.25 -10.46
C ARG A 86 10.27 -9.54 -10.80
N LYS A 87 10.40 -10.58 -9.96
CA LYS A 87 9.80 -11.91 -10.20
C LYS A 87 8.29 -11.85 -10.39
N GLY A 88 7.63 -10.82 -9.85
CA GLY A 88 6.21 -10.59 -10.03
C GLY A 88 5.36 -11.29 -8.97
N GLY A 89 4.14 -10.74 -8.79
CA GLY A 89 3.24 -11.11 -7.70
C GLY A 89 3.34 -10.20 -6.48
N LYS A 90 4.44 -9.45 -6.34
CA LYS A 90 4.60 -8.45 -5.28
C LYS A 90 4.09 -7.08 -5.71
N THR A 91 3.72 -6.25 -4.74
CA THR A 91 3.27 -4.87 -4.96
C THR A 91 4.08 -3.90 -4.11
N VAL A 92 4.60 -2.85 -4.74
CA VAL A 92 5.30 -1.76 -4.06
C VAL A 92 4.50 -0.48 -4.22
N ASP A 93 4.09 0.10 -3.09
CA ASP A 93 3.49 1.44 -3.00
C ASP A 93 4.54 2.44 -2.54
N ILE A 94 4.86 3.39 -3.42
CA ILE A 94 5.81 4.46 -3.13
C ILE A 94 5.01 5.71 -2.79
N GLU A 95 4.94 6.09 -1.52
CA GLU A 95 4.29 7.32 -1.10
C GLU A 95 5.22 8.53 -1.28
N ILE A 96 4.88 9.43 -2.19
CA ILE A 96 5.58 10.72 -2.33
C ILE A 96 5.08 11.69 -1.26
N LYS A 97 5.98 12.09 -0.36
CA LYS A 97 5.76 13.19 0.59
C LYS A 97 5.98 14.56 -0.05
N ILE A 98 5.19 15.51 0.40
CA ILE A 98 5.29 16.91 -0.01
C ILE A 98 6.26 17.69 0.87
N PRO A 99 6.95 18.72 0.33
CA PRO A 99 7.99 19.45 1.04
C PRO A 99 7.40 20.45 2.04
N HIS A 100 8.10 20.72 3.14
CA HIS A 100 7.61 21.67 4.15
C HIS A 100 7.43 23.08 3.57
N PRO A 101 6.36 23.86 3.89
CA PRO A 101 6.10 25.15 3.24
C PRO A 101 7.22 26.16 3.45
N MET A 102 8.04 25.95 4.50
CA MET A 102 9.22 26.76 4.77
C MET A 102 10.32 26.64 3.71
N THR A 103 10.34 25.56 2.94
CA THR A 103 11.29 25.36 1.84
C THR A 103 10.92 26.24 0.65
N LYS A 104 9.66 26.70 0.58
CA LYS A 104 9.09 27.48 -0.54
C LYS A 104 9.16 26.73 -1.88
N ILE A 105 9.38 25.42 -1.86
CA ILE A 105 9.38 24.58 -3.07
C ILE A 105 7.95 24.47 -3.61
N VAL A 106 7.79 24.69 -4.91
CA VAL A 106 6.50 24.59 -5.59
C VAL A 106 6.08 23.11 -5.69
N THR A 107 4.87 22.79 -5.24
CA THR A 107 4.39 21.39 -5.16
C THR A 107 4.37 20.68 -6.51
N ASP A 108 3.93 21.34 -7.59
CA ASP A 108 3.88 20.72 -8.92
C ASP A 108 5.29 20.40 -9.44
N GLU A 109 6.27 21.26 -9.19
CA GLU A 109 7.68 21.06 -9.56
C GLU A 109 8.31 19.93 -8.75
N HIS A 110 8.07 19.91 -7.44
CA HIS A 110 8.54 18.86 -6.54
C HIS A 110 8.03 17.47 -6.95
N LEU A 111 6.72 17.36 -7.16
CA LEU A 111 6.09 16.11 -7.60
C LEU A 111 6.64 15.68 -8.96
N GLY A 112 6.81 16.61 -9.90
CA GLY A 112 7.37 16.32 -11.22
C GLY A 112 8.81 15.81 -11.14
N SER A 113 9.64 16.44 -10.31
CA SER A 113 11.03 16.02 -10.08
C SER A 113 11.11 14.61 -9.49
N MET A 114 10.35 14.35 -8.41
CA MET A 114 10.34 13.03 -7.78
C MET A 114 9.82 11.95 -8.71
N MET A 115 8.73 12.20 -9.45
CA MET A 115 8.23 11.26 -10.46
C MET A 115 9.26 10.96 -11.53
N SER A 116 9.94 11.98 -12.06
CA SER A 116 10.98 11.78 -13.07
C SER A 116 12.15 10.93 -12.55
N LYS A 117 12.54 11.12 -11.28
CA LYS A 117 13.60 10.32 -10.65
C LYS A 117 13.13 8.89 -10.39
N ILE A 118 11.91 8.69 -9.87
CA ILE A 118 11.33 7.36 -9.68
C ILE A 118 11.27 6.61 -11.03
N ASP A 119 10.74 7.24 -12.08
CA ASP A 119 10.65 6.64 -13.42
C ASP A 119 12.03 6.23 -13.94
N SER A 120 13.00 7.14 -13.86
CA SER A 120 14.36 6.88 -14.32
C SER A 120 15.04 5.75 -13.56
N ARG A 121 14.84 5.64 -12.25
CA ARG A 121 15.49 4.61 -11.41
C ARG A 121 14.85 3.23 -11.56
N LEU A 122 13.54 3.19 -11.79
CA LEU A 122 12.81 1.92 -11.94
C LEU A 122 12.86 1.36 -13.36
N LYS A 123 13.21 2.18 -14.36
CA LYS A 123 13.26 1.79 -15.77
C LYS A 123 14.14 0.56 -16.01
N ASP A 124 15.28 0.48 -15.33
CA ASP A 124 16.27 -0.58 -15.54
C ASP A 124 15.90 -1.91 -14.85
N LEU A 125 14.88 -1.92 -14.00
CA LEU A 125 14.44 -3.13 -13.28
C LEU A 125 13.48 -4.00 -14.09
N GLU A 126 12.94 -3.51 -15.21
CA GLU A 126 11.96 -4.23 -16.06
C GLU A 126 10.78 -4.80 -15.26
N LEU A 127 10.22 -3.98 -14.36
CA LEU A 127 9.18 -4.40 -13.44
C LEU A 127 7.86 -4.76 -14.16
N PRO A 128 7.08 -5.74 -13.65
CA PRO A 128 5.74 -6.02 -14.15
C PRO A 128 4.84 -4.78 -14.11
N GLY A 129 3.99 -4.60 -15.13
CA GLY A 129 3.16 -3.38 -15.27
C GLY A 129 2.21 -3.10 -14.09
N ARG A 130 1.93 -4.09 -13.22
CA ARG A 130 1.08 -3.97 -12.03
C ARG A 130 1.80 -4.34 -10.73
N SER A 131 3.11 -4.18 -10.67
CA SER A 131 3.87 -4.37 -9.43
C SER A 131 4.12 -3.08 -8.66
N THR A 132 3.86 -1.92 -9.26
CA THR A 132 4.25 -0.62 -8.68
C THR A 132 3.13 0.40 -8.79
N LEU A 133 2.89 1.12 -7.70
CA LEU A 133 2.01 2.28 -7.68
C LEU A 133 2.69 3.42 -6.91
N VAL A 134 2.33 4.65 -7.26
CA VAL A 134 2.82 5.85 -6.56
C VAL A 134 1.65 6.55 -5.90
N SER A 135 1.71 6.70 -4.58
CA SER A 135 0.67 7.35 -3.80
C SER A 135 1.11 8.73 -3.29
N SER A 136 0.14 9.59 -2.97
CA SER A 136 0.39 10.85 -2.25
C SER A 136 -0.91 11.43 -1.69
N PHE A 137 -0.82 12.15 -0.58
CA PHE A 137 -1.91 13.00 -0.09
C PHE A 137 -2.16 14.24 -0.95
N SER A 138 -1.22 14.60 -1.84
CA SER A 138 -1.36 15.80 -2.68
C SER A 138 -2.54 15.69 -3.65
N PRO A 139 -3.45 16.67 -3.70
CA PRO A 139 -4.50 16.71 -4.71
C PRO A 139 -3.96 16.93 -6.12
N ARG A 140 -2.69 17.29 -6.26
CA ARG A 140 -2.04 17.57 -7.55
C ARG A 140 -1.43 16.33 -8.20
N ILE A 141 -1.32 15.20 -7.49
CA ILE A 141 -0.60 14.00 -7.97
C ILE A 141 -1.06 13.53 -9.36
N GLY A 142 -2.37 13.42 -9.59
CA GLY A 142 -2.91 13.00 -10.89
C GLY A 142 -2.72 14.04 -11.99
N ALA A 143 -2.78 15.34 -11.67
CA ALA A 143 -2.58 16.40 -12.64
C ALA A 143 -1.11 16.52 -13.07
N VAL A 144 -0.18 16.35 -12.12
CA VAL A 144 1.26 16.38 -12.39
C VAL A 144 1.68 15.14 -13.17
N SER A 145 1.26 13.93 -12.75
CA SER A 145 1.55 12.68 -13.47
C SER A 145 1.14 12.74 -14.95
N LYS A 146 -0.05 13.26 -15.25
CA LYS A 146 -0.48 13.45 -16.64
C LYS A 146 0.37 14.45 -17.41
N ARG A 147 0.75 15.56 -16.77
CA ARG A 147 1.55 16.60 -17.41
C ARG A 147 2.98 16.14 -17.69
N SER A 148 3.56 15.36 -16.79
CA SER A 148 4.91 14.80 -16.94
C SER A 148 4.97 13.55 -17.79
N GLY A 149 3.83 12.97 -18.19
CA GLY A 149 3.79 11.70 -18.91
C GLY A 149 4.27 10.52 -18.06
N PHE A 150 4.14 10.61 -16.74
CA PHE A 150 4.59 9.59 -15.80
C PHE A 150 3.81 8.28 -16.01
N GLY A 151 4.51 7.20 -16.36
CA GLY A 151 3.92 5.94 -16.80
C GLY A 151 3.44 5.01 -15.69
N ILE A 152 3.94 5.20 -14.46
CA ILE A 152 3.55 4.38 -13.31
C ILE A 152 2.18 4.83 -12.78
N PRO A 153 1.25 3.90 -12.50
CA PRO A 153 -0.06 4.24 -11.93
C PRO A 153 0.06 5.08 -10.66
N VAL A 154 -0.64 6.20 -10.62
CA VAL A 154 -0.73 7.06 -9.43
C VAL A 154 -2.06 6.91 -8.71
N THR A 155 -2.03 7.11 -7.40
CA THR A 155 -3.23 7.19 -6.56
C THR A 155 -3.17 8.35 -5.60
N ARG A 156 -4.34 8.85 -5.23
CA ARG A 156 -4.48 9.89 -4.21
C ARG A 156 -4.97 9.27 -2.91
N LEU A 157 -4.29 9.62 -1.81
CA LEU A 157 -4.69 9.25 -0.45
C LEU A 157 -5.75 10.21 0.09
N VAL A 158 -6.83 9.67 0.66
CA VAL A 158 -7.98 10.41 1.20
C VAL A 158 -8.34 9.92 2.63
N PRO A 159 -8.68 10.80 3.61
CA PRO A 159 -8.94 12.24 3.52
C PRO A 159 -7.70 13.03 3.16
N HIS A 160 -7.89 14.23 2.60
CA HIS A 160 -6.79 15.18 2.54
C HIS A 160 -6.44 15.61 3.98
N ILE A 161 -5.36 15.04 4.50
CA ILE A 161 -4.75 15.46 5.75
C ILE A 161 -3.76 16.56 5.36
N ARG A 162 -3.84 17.74 6.01
CA ARG A 162 -2.80 18.76 5.84
C ARG A 162 -1.47 18.13 6.30
N ALA A 163 -0.43 18.18 5.46
CA ALA A 163 0.89 17.67 5.85
C ALA A 163 1.40 18.33 7.15
N TRP A 164 1.11 19.62 7.34
CA TRP A 164 1.71 20.47 8.39
C TRP A 164 0.79 20.70 9.59
N GLY A 165 1.33 20.68 10.82
CA GLY A 165 0.63 21.11 12.05
C GLY A 165 1.04 20.35 13.32
N ARG A 166 1.02 21.02 14.49
CA ARG A 166 1.72 20.60 15.73
C ARG A 166 1.03 19.53 16.60
N TYR A 167 -0.14 18.97 16.24
CA TYR A 167 -0.80 17.92 17.02
C TYR A 167 -1.72 17.02 16.16
N TRP A 168 -1.58 15.69 16.26
CA TRP A 168 -2.41 14.68 15.60
C TRP A 168 -3.92 14.83 15.89
N ASN A 169 -4.25 15.22 17.12
CA ASN A 169 -5.63 15.43 17.58
C ASN A 169 -6.32 16.59 16.84
N VAL A 170 -5.55 17.62 16.48
CA VAL A 170 -6.01 18.77 15.69
C VAL A 170 -6.08 18.40 14.21
N LYS A 171 -5.15 17.55 13.69
CA LYS A 171 -5.20 17.02 12.32
C LYS A 171 -6.51 16.24 12.06
N ARG A 172 -6.97 15.41 13.01
CA ARG A 172 -8.30 14.74 12.91
C ARG A 172 -9.46 15.73 12.90
N ALA A 173 -9.46 16.73 13.79
CA ALA A 173 -10.52 17.74 13.85
C ALA A 173 -10.63 18.56 12.55
N VAL A 174 -9.50 18.83 11.88
CA VAL A 174 -9.46 19.51 10.57
C VAL A 174 -9.80 18.57 9.40
N ALA A 175 -9.62 17.25 9.56
CA ALA A 175 -10.02 16.25 8.57
C ALA A 175 -11.53 15.89 8.63
N MET A 176 -12.20 16.10 9.77
CA MET A 176 -13.64 15.80 9.97
C MET A 176 -14.58 16.47 8.95
N PRO A 177 -14.39 17.74 8.52
CA PRO A 177 -15.20 18.34 7.46
C PRO A 177 -15.02 17.68 6.08
N ASN A 178 -13.86 17.09 5.80
CA ASN A 178 -13.61 16.37 4.54
C ASN A 178 -14.32 15.01 4.53
N PHE A 179 -14.30 14.27 5.65
CA PHE A 179 -15.07 13.02 5.77
C PHE A 179 -16.57 13.21 5.56
N ALA A 180 -17.12 14.36 5.98
CA ALA A 180 -18.53 14.71 5.82
C ALA A 180 -18.95 15.11 4.40
N ARG A 181 -17.99 15.44 3.53
CA ARG A 181 -18.26 15.96 2.16
C ARG A 181 -17.99 14.94 1.05
N THR A 182 -17.19 13.91 1.28
CA THR A 182 -16.79 12.95 0.24
C THR A 182 -17.19 11.52 0.57
N SER A 183 -18.28 11.04 -0.03
CA SER A 183 -18.63 9.60 -0.05
C SER A 183 -17.61 8.78 -0.87
N PHE A 184 -17.43 7.49 -0.54
CA PHE A 184 -16.60 6.57 -1.33
C PHE A 184 -16.96 6.57 -2.81
N GLN A 185 -18.25 6.56 -3.13
CA GLN A 185 -18.74 6.56 -4.51
C GLN A 185 -18.38 7.84 -5.26
N GLY A 186 -18.37 8.98 -4.56
CA GLY A 186 -17.91 10.25 -5.11
C GLY A 186 -16.42 10.20 -5.44
N MET A 187 -15.61 9.73 -4.49
CA MET A 187 -14.16 9.60 -4.65
C MET A 187 -13.81 8.67 -5.81
N ALA A 188 -14.40 7.47 -5.84
CA ALA A 188 -14.16 6.50 -6.91
C ALA A 188 -14.53 7.03 -8.29
N LYS A 189 -15.64 7.77 -8.41
CA LYS A 189 -16.03 8.40 -9.66
C LYS A 189 -15.03 9.49 -10.09
N THR A 190 -14.60 10.33 -9.15
CA THR A 190 -13.67 11.43 -9.43
C THR A 190 -12.29 10.92 -9.83
N LEU A 191 -11.67 10.04 -9.04
CA LEU A 191 -10.32 9.54 -9.32
C LEU A 191 -10.27 8.72 -10.62
N ARG A 192 -11.32 7.96 -10.92
CA ARG A 192 -11.43 7.26 -12.21
C ARG A 192 -11.57 8.21 -13.39
N LYS A 193 -12.31 9.32 -13.25
CA LYS A 193 -12.37 10.37 -14.29
C LYS A 193 -10.99 11.03 -14.47
N GLU A 194 -10.20 11.07 -13.40
CA GLU A 194 -8.80 11.47 -13.44
C GLU A 194 -7.88 10.36 -13.98
N GLY A 195 -8.38 9.20 -14.38
CA GLY A 195 -7.60 8.13 -15.00
C GLY A 195 -6.84 7.24 -14.01
N MET A 196 -7.08 7.37 -12.70
CA MET A 196 -6.47 6.50 -11.70
C MET A 196 -7.09 5.11 -11.74
N GLU A 197 -6.25 4.10 -11.54
CA GLU A 197 -6.67 2.69 -11.45
C GLU A 197 -6.94 2.24 -10.01
N SER A 198 -6.48 3.02 -9.03
CA SER A 198 -6.65 2.73 -7.61
C SER A 198 -7.04 3.96 -6.80
N ILE A 199 -7.40 3.74 -5.53
CA ILE A 199 -7.85 4.76 -4.58
C ILE A 199 -7.23 4.44 -3.22
N GLY A 200 -6.53 5.39 -2.61
CA GLY A 200 -6.15 5.29 -1.22
C GLY A 200 -7.21 5.90 -0.31
N ILE A 201 -7.73 5.13 0.65
CA ILE A 201 -8.69 5.62 1.65
C ILE A 201 -8.33 5.20 3.08
N ALA A 202 -8.66 6.06 4.03
CA ALA A 202 -8.68 5.67 5.44
C ALA A 202 -9.79 4.65 5.74
N LEU A 203 -9.51 3.69 6.62
CA LEU A 203 -10.41 2.60 7.03
C LEU A 203 -11.80 3.09 7.48
N GLU A 204 -11.89 4.29 8.05
CA GLU A 204 -13.13 4.90 8.54
C GLU A 204 -14.21 5.02 7.46
N TYR A 205 -13.85 5.10 6.17
CA TYR A 205 -14.81 5.11 5.07
C TYR A 205 -15.58 3.79 4.89
N LEU A 206 -15.08 2.67 5.45
CA LEU A 206 -15.67 1.34 5.31
C LEU A 206 -16.36 0.89 6.61
N VAL A 207 -15.72 1.11 7.75
CA VAL A 207 -16.21 0.60 9.06
C VAL A 207 -16.58 1.70 10.05
N GLY A 208 -16.11 2.93 9.84
CA GLY A 208 -16.31 4.04 10.77
C GLY A 208 -17.71 4.65 10.71
N TRP A 209 -18.05 5.47 11.70
CA TRP A 209 -19.31 6.24 11.72
C TRP A 209 -19.38 7.27 10.58
N THR A 210 -18.23 7.73 10.07
CA THR A 210 -18.10 8.75 9.02
C THR A 210 -18.82 8.37 7.72
N LYS A 211 -18.99 7.06 7.44
CA LYS A 211 -19.74 6.60 6.28
C LYS A 211 -21.22 7.03 6.29
N TRP A 212 -21.80 7.28 7.46
CA TRP A 212 -23.19 7.71 7.62
C TRP A 212 -23.39 9.22 7.53
N VAL A 213 -22.30 9.99 7.48
CA VAL A 213 -22.35 11.46 7.46
C VAL A 213 -22.64 12.00 6.07
N ASN A 214 -22.37 11.20 5.04
CA ASN A 214 -22.58 11.59 3.64
C ASN A 214 -24.03 11.31 3.18
N PRO A 215 -24.60 12.13 2.28
CA PRO A 215 -25.98 11.96 1.80
C PRO A 215 -26.18 10.71 0.92
N ARG A 216 -25.10 10.02 0.53
CA ARG A 216 -25.17 8.77 -0.24
C ARG A 216 -25.19 7.57 0.70
N MET A 217 -25.84 6.49 0.24
CA MET A 217 -25.88 5.23 0.98
C MET A 217 -24.46 4.74 1.32
N PRO A 218 -24.17 4.38 2.58
CA PRO A 218 -22.83 3.99 2.99
C PRO A 218 -22.41 2.67 2.35
N VAL A 219 -21.11 2.52 2.11
CA VAL A 219 -20.48 1.24 1.77
C VAL A 219 -20.08 0.47 3.03
N GLY A 220 -19.59 -0.75 2.88
CA GLY A 220 -19.12 -1.56 4.00
C GLY A 220 -18.45 -2.86 3.55
N LEU A 221 -18.06 -3.69 4.51
CA LEU A 221 -17.34 -4.94 4.27
C LEU A 221 -18.26 -6.17 4.18
N SER A 222 -19.57 -6.02 4.39
CA SER A 222 -20.53 -7.13 4.35
C SER A 222 -21.89 -6.73 3.77
N GLY A 223 -22.66 -7.75 3.37
CA GLY A 223 -24.04 -7.62 2.88
C GLY A 223 -24.23 -6.57 1.78
N ARG A 224 -25.32 -5.80 1.85
CA ARG A 224 -25.62 -4.73 0.89
C ARG A 224 -24.57 -3.62 0.87
N GLY A 225 -23.82 -3.42 1.96
CA GLY A 225 -22.73 -2.45 2.02
C GLY A 225 -21.57 -2.85 1.12
N LEU A 226 -21.20 -4.14 1.15
CA LEU A 226 -20.19 -4.73 0.27
C LEU A 226 -20.61 -4.69 -1.20
N GLU A 227 -21.85 -5.06 -1.50
CA GLU A 227 -22.36 -4.99 -2.88
C GLU A 227 -22.28 -3.57 -3.45
N ARG A 228 -22.65 -2.56 -2.64
CA ARG A 228 -22.48 -1.14 -3.02
C ARG A 228 -21.02 -0.76 -3.19
N PHE A 229 -20.13 -1.23 -2.32
CA PHE A 229 -18.69 -1.01 -2.44
C PHE A 229 -18.16 -1.53 -3.78
N GLN A 230 -18.47 -2.79 -4.11
CA GLN A 230 -18.04 -3.45 -5.35
C GLN A 230 -18.56 -2.71 -6.60
N LYS A 231 -19.86 -2.41 -6.63
CA LYS A 231 -20.48 -1.63 -7.72
C LYS A 231 -19.85 -0.24 -7.88
N SER A 232 -19.37 0.36 -6.79
CA SER A 232 -18.81 1.71 -6.82
C SER A 232 -17.35 1.71 -7.28
N ARG A 233 -16.54 0.73 -6.86
CA ARG A 233 -15.13 0.64 -7.24
C ARG A 233 -14.93 0.13 -8.67
N MET A 234 -15.84 -0.68 -9.20
CA MET A 234 -15.79 -1.15 -10.60
C MET A 234 -14.43 -1.75 -11.00
N GLY A 235 -13.84 -2.59 -10.13
CA GLY A 235 -12.54 -3.23 -10.37
C GLY A 235 -11.31 -2.34 -10.12
N MET A 236 -11.47 -1.07 -9.75
CA MET A 236 -10.35 -0.24 -9.28
C MET A 236 -9.69 -0.89 -8.06
N GLY A 237 -8.38 -0.71 -7.87
CA GLY A 237 -7.71 -1.01 -6.61
C GLY A 237 -8.19 -0.10 -5.48
N VAL A 238 -8.25 -0.64 -4.26
CA VAL A 238 -8.56 0.16 -3.07
C VAL A 238 -7.52 -0.19 -2.03
N ILE A 239 -6.73 0.81 -1.62
CA ILE A 239 -5.65 0.71 -0.64
C ILE A 239 -6.17 1.32 0.65
N VAL A 240 -6.08 0.59 1.76
CA VAL A 240 -6.64 1.00 3.05
C VAL A 240 -5.58 1.04 4.14
N TRP A 241 -5.59 2.13 4.91
CA TRP A 241 -4.82 2.29 6.14
C TRP A 241 -5.69 2.91 7.26
N PRO A 242 -5.35 2.68 8.54
CA PRO A 242 -4.61 1.51 9.00
C PRO A 242 -5.44 0.22 8.77
N SER A 243 -4.78 -0.94 8.73
CA SER A 243 -5.44 -2.25 8.54
C SER A 243 -5.27 -3.16 9.75
N PRO A 244 -6.06 -2.97 10.83
CA PRO A 244 -5.95 -3.79 12.03
C PRO A 244 -6.50 -5.20 11.81
N LEU A 245 -5.92 -6.20 12.47
CA LEU A 245 -6.22 -7.64 12.29
C LEU A 245 -7.72 -7.97 12.36
N ARG A 246 -8.47 -7.30 13.26
CA ARG A 246 -9.92 -7.55 13.43
C ARG A 246 -10.79 -7.29 12.19
N TYR A 247 -10.26 -6.56 11.20
CA TYR A 247 -10.95 -6.31 9.93
C TYR A 247 -10.27 -6.97 8.73
N GLU A 248 -9.17 -7.70 8.93
CA GLU A 248 -8.32 -8.24 7.87
C GLU A 248 -9.14 -9.10 6.89
N ASP A 249 -9.93 -10.06 7.40
CA ASP A 249 -10.78 -10.92 6.56
C ASP A 249 -11.86 -10.17 5.80
N GLY A 250 -12.49 -9.19 6.45
CA GLY A 250 -13.51 -8.35 5.81
C GLY A 250 -12.92 -7.50 4.68
N LEU A 251 -11.69 -7.02 4.84
CA LEU A 251 -10.97 -6.24 3.83
C LEU A 251 -10.49 -7.15 2.68
N ILE A 252 -9.90 -8.31 2.98
CA ILE A 252 -9.50 -9.31 1.98
C ILE A 252 -10.70 -9.80 1.18
N GLY A 253 -11.80 -10.16 1.87
CA GLY A 253 -13.05 -10.57 1.23
C GLY A 253 -13.66 -9.49 0.34
N ALA A 254 -13.40 -8.21 0.64
CA ALA A 254 -13.80 -7.08 -0.19
C ALA A 254 -12.84 -6.78 -1.36
N GLY A 255 -11.71 -7.48 -1.50
CA GLY A 255 -10.71 -7.22 -2.54
C GLY A 255 -9.86 -5.98 -2.27
N VAL A 256 -9.61 -5.65 -1.01
CA VAL A 256 -8.84 -4.46 -0.62
C VAL A 256 -7.36 -4.82 -0.49
N THR A 257 -6.48 -3.86 -0.82
CA THR A 257 -5.06 -3.88 -0.45
C THR A 257 -4.91 -3.25 0.93
N LEU A 258 -4.42 -4.03 1.89
CA LEU A 258 -4.25 -3.65 3.28
C LEU A 258 -2.84 -3.13 3.49
N VAL A 259 -2.71 -1.87 3.93
CA VAL A 259 -1.46 -1.35 4.47
C VAL A 259 -1.44 -1.69 5.96
N SER A 260 -0.63 -2.68 6.33
CA SER A 260 -0.67 -3.31 7.65
C SER A 260 0.61 -3.05 8.44
N ASP A 261 0.43 -2.68 9.71
CA ASP A 261 1.52 -2.57 10.69
C ASP A 261 1.92 -3.94 11.28
N GLU A 262 1.13 -4.98 11.03
CA GLU A 262 1.29 -6.29 11.64
C GLU A 262 2.16 -7.18 10.77
N MET A 263 3.48 -7.02 10.86
CA MET A 263 4.46 -7.77 10.05
C MET A 263 5.23 -8.83 10.85
N ASN A 264 4.78 -9.16 12.06
CA ASN A 264 5.40 -10.21 12.87
C ASN A 264 5.23 -11.60 12.21
N PRO A 265 6.32 -12.30 11.83
CA PRO A 265 6.26 -13.61 11.18
C PRO A 265 5.81 -14.74 12.10
N THR A 266 5.74 -14.48 13.41
CA THR A 266 5.25 -15.44 14.42
C THR A 266 3.76 -15.29 14.72
N LEU A 267 3.07 -14.35 14.07
CA LEU A 267 1.64 -14.14 14.24
C LEU A 267 0.85 -15.05 13.30
N PHE A 268 0.56 -16.27 13.78
CA PHE A 268 -0.17 -17.30 13.02
C PHE A 268 -1.70 -17.24 13.19
N SER A 269 -2.18 -16.60 14.26
CA SER A 269 -3.60 -16.46 14.57
C SER A 269 -3.98 -14.99 14.74
N LYS A 270 -5.14 -14.62 14.20
CA LYS A 270 -5.80 -13.35 14.46
C LYS A 270 -6.44 -13.33 15.85
N PRO A 271 -6.86 -12.15 16.36
CA PRO A 271 -7.50 -12.03 17.67
C PRO A 271 -8.78 -12.85 17.86
N ASP A 272 -9.46 -13.25 16.78
CA ASP A 272 -10.65 -14.10 16.81
C ASP A 272 -10.33 -15.60 16.73
N GLY A 273 -9.05 -15.97 16.74
CA GLY A 273 -8.56 -17.35 16.66
C GLY A 273 -8.41 -17.90 15.24
N SER A 274 -8.89 -17.18 14.21
CA SER A 274 -8.74 -17.60 12.83
C SER A 274 -7.29 -17.49 12.35
N ALA A 275 -6.87 -18.37 11.45
CA ALA A 275 -5.51 -18.38 10.93
C ALA A 275 -5.20 -17.13 10.10
N ARG A 276 -3.94 -16.69 10.14
CA ARG A 276 -3.44 -15.56 9.38
C ARG A 276 -2.58 -16.03 8.21
N TRP A 277 -2.92 -15.58 7.00
CA TRP A 277 -2.12 -15.80 5.81
C TRP A 277 -1.68 -14.45 5.23
N PRO A 278 -0.38 -14.09 5.27
CA PRO A 278 0.08 -12.75 4.90
C PRO A 278 0.20 -12.52 3.39
N ARG A 279 -0.05 -13.56 2.56
CA ARG A 279 0.16 -13.53 1.11
C ARG A 279 -1.08 -13.93 0.28
N PRO A 280 -2.28 -13.37 0.54
CA PRO A 280 -3.50 -13.77 -0.20
C PRO A 280 -3.42 -13.52 -1.72
N ALA A 281 -2.50 -12.66 -2.20
CA ALA A 281 -2.36 -12.36 -3.61
C ALA A 281 -1.19 -13.09 -4.27
N SER A 282 -0.01 -12.95 -3.67
CA SER A 282 1.28 -13.38 -4.21
C SER A 282 1.54 -14.87 -4.01
N GLN A 283 0.83 -15.51 -3.08
CA GLN A 283 0.85 -16.95 -2.84
C GLN A 283 -0.54 -17.41 -2.37
N PRO A 284 -1.55 -17.39 -3.25
CA PRO A 284 -2.93 -17.68 -2.85
C PRO A 284 -3.06 -19.14 -2.40
N LEU A 285 -3.80 -19.36 -1.31
CA LEU A 285 -4.16 -20.71 -0.86
C LEU A 285 -5.08 -21.37 -1.88
N ASP A 286 -4.88 -22.67 -2.11
CA ASP A 286 -5.88 -23.50 -2.78
C ASP A 286 -6.96 -23.99 -1.81
N GLU A 287 -7.98 -24.67 -2.33
CA GLU A 287 -9.14 -25.12 -1.53
C GLU A 287 -8.75 -26.14 -0.46
N ASP A 288 -7.77 -27.00 -0.74
CA ASP A 288 -7.28 -28.02 0.19
C ASP A 288 -6.56 -27.35 1.36
N TRP A 289 -5.63 -26.43 1.09
CA TRP A 289 -4.91 -25.66 2.09
C TRP A 289 -5.84 -24.77 2.91
N GLN A 290 -6.78 -24.09 2.25
CA GLN A 290 -7.78 -23.29 2.94
C GLN A 290 -8.59 -24.16 3.92
N GLY A 291 -9.06 -25.33 3.48
CA GLY A 291 -9.81 -26.25 4.33
C GLY A 291 -8.98 -26.88 5.45
N ARG A 292 -7.68 -27.13 5.26
CA ARG A 292 -6.76 -27.60 6.32
C ARG A 292 -6.59 -26.52 7.39
N ILE A 293 -6.28 -25.30 6.97
CA ILE A 293 -6.01 -24.17 7.85
C ILE A 293 -7.26 -23.74 8.64
N GLU A 294 -8.44 -23.73 8.02
CA GLU A 294 -9.70 -23.36 8.67
C GLU A 294 -10.13 -24.32 9.79
N ARG A 295 -9.71 -25.60 9.73
CA ARG A 295 -10.06 -26.64 10.72
C ARG A 295 -8.98 -26.87 11.77
N ALA A 296 -7.79 -26.30 11.57
CA ALA A 296 -6.64 -26.50 12.43
C ALA A 296 -6.84 -25.92 13.82
N GLN A 297 -6.24 -26.57 14.83
CA GLN A 297 -6.11 -25.99 16.16
C GLN A 297 -5.01 -24.93 16.17
N SER A 298 -5.10 -23.96 17.09
CA SER A 298 -4.13 -22.86 17.17
C SER A 298 -2.67 -23.32 17.34
N THR A 299 -2.46 -24.46 17.99
CA THR A 299 -1.15 -25.08 18.19
C THR A 299 -0.54 -25.68 16.92
N GLU A 300 -1.35 -26.00 15.91
CA GLU A 300 -0.92 -26.62 14.64
C GLU A 300 -0.62 -25.56 13.57
N LEU A 301 -1.13 -24.34 13.74
CA LEU A 301 -1.00 -23.26 12.75
C LEU A 301 0.44 -22.89 12.40
N PRO A 302 1.42 -22.85 13.33
CA PRO A 302 2.81 -22.54 12.96
C PRO A 302 3.37 -23.52 11.92
N ASP A 303 3.16 -24.82 12.14
CA ASP A 303 3.66 -25.87 11.24
C ASP A 303 2.90 -25.87 9.92
N LEU A 304 1.56 -25.73 9.96
CA LEU A 304 0.74 -25.69 8.75
C LEU A 304 1.03 -24.47 7.87
N ILE A 305 1.22 -23.29 8.46
CA ILE A 305 1.55 -22.07 7.69
C ILE A 305 2.95 -22.18 7.09
N SER A 306 3.90 -22.80 7.80
CA SER A 306 5.23 -23.08 7.28
C SER A 306 5.21 -24.08 6.11
N GLU A 307 4.45 -25.18 6.26
CA GLU A 307 4.25 -26.19 5.22
C GLU A 307 3.52 -25.58 4.00
N ALA A 308 2.48 -24.77 4.20
CA ALA A 308 1.80 -24.06 3.10
C ALA A 308 2.75 -23.09 2.38
N SER A 309 3.53 -22.31 3.13
CA SER A 309 4.48 -21.34 2.59
C SER A 309 5.56 -21.97 1.72
N SER A 310 5.97 -23.19 2.02
CA SER A 310 7.03 -23.91 1.30
C SER A 310 6.51 -24.79 0.16
N SER A 311 5.24 -25.21 0.22
CA SER A 311 4.64 -26.11 -0.78
C SER A 311 3.84 -25.40 -1.87
N LEU A 312 3.24 -24.24 -1.57
CA LEU A 312 2.43 -23.52 -2.54
C LEU A 312 3.30 -22.69 -3.49
N PRO A 313 3.00 -22.68 -4.80
CA PRO A 313 3.69 -21.82 -5.75
C PRO A 313 3.36 -20.34 -5.52
N MET A 314 4.36 -19.50 -5.71
CA MET A 314 4.18 -18.05 -5.84
C MET A 314 3.44 -17.71 -7.14
N TRP A 315 2.88 -16.51 -7.22
CA TRP A 315 2.12 -16.02 -8.37
C TRP A 315 2.87 -16.21 -9.70
N HIS A 316 4.17 -15.94 -9.71
CA HIS A 316 5.01 -16.06 -10.91
C HIS A 316 5.37 -17.51 -11.27
N GLU A 317 5.16 -18.45 -10.36
CA GLU A 317 5.37 -19.90 -10.55
C GLU A 317 4.07 -20.60 -10.97
N LEU A 318 2.91 -20.02 -10.68
CA LEU A 318 1.61 -20.51 -11.17
C LEU A 318 1.60 -20.55 -12.70
N ASN A 319 1.00 -21.59 -13.28
CA ASN A 319 0.73 -21.59 -14.71
C ASN A 319 -0.32 -20.53 -15.10
N ASP A 320 -0.32 -20.13 -16.37
CA ASP A 320 -1.18 -19.05 -16.86
C ASP A 320 -2.67 -19.34 -16.69
N GLU A 321 -3.11 -20.58 -16.90
CA GLU A 321 -4.52 -20.95 -16.75
C GLU A 321 -4.99 -20.81 -15.29
N ARG A 322 -4.16 -21.20 -14.32
CA ARG A 322 -4.47 -21.04 -12.90
C ARG A 322 -4.54 -19.57 -12.50
N ARG A 323 -3.62 -18.72 -12.99
CA ARG A 323 -3.70 -17.26 -12.75
C ARG A 323 -4.99 -16.68 -13.32
N LYS A 324 -5.36 -17.09 -14.55
CA LYS A 324 -6.61 -16.67 -15.21
C LYS A 324 -7.84 -17.11 -14.44
N GLU A 325 -7.88 -18.34 -13.96
CA GLU A 325 -8.96 -18.86 -13.13
C GLU A 325 -9.18 -18.03 -11.86
N ILE A 326 -8.11 -17.76 -11.11
CA ILE A 326 -8.16 -16.92 -9.91
C ILE A 326 -8.70 -15.52 -10.24
N VAL A 327 -8.22 -14.90 -11.32
CA VAL A 327 -8.68 -13.57 -11.74
C VAL A 327 -10.15 -13.59 -12.18
N ARG A 328 -10.61 -14.65 -12.86
CA ARG A 328 -12.01 -14.80 -13.27
C ARG A 328 -12.93 -14.96 -12.06
N GLU A 329 -12.54 -15.75 -11.06
CA GLU A 329 -13.26 -15.89 -9.79
C GLU A 329 -13.41 -14.51 -9.13
N GLN A 330 -12.30 -13.82 -8.90
CA GLN A 330 -12.28 -12.53 -8.23
C GLN A 330 -13.12 -11.50 -9.00
N ALA A 331 -12.97 -11.43 -10.33
CA ALA A 331 -13.73 -10.51 -11.17
C ALA A 331 -15.24 -10.73 -11.04
N LYS A 332 -15.70 -11.99 -10.98
CA LYS A 332 -17.10 -12.33 -10.80
C LYS A 332 -17.58 -11.99 -9.39
N ARG A 333 -16.88 -12.48 -8.36
CA ARG A 333 -17.25 -12.27 -6.95
C ARG A 333 -17.28 -10.79 -6.56
N MET A 334 -16.36 -10.00 -7.12
CA MET A 334 -16.19 -8.58 -6.81
C MET A 334 -16.85 -7.64 -7.84
N LEU A 335 -17.70 -8.18 -8.73
CA LEU A 335 -18.50 -7.41 -9.69
C LEU A 335 -17.66 -6.47 -10.58
N TRP A 336 -16.50 -6.93 -11.04
CA TRP A 336 -15.68 -6.14 -11.96
C TRP A 336 -16.40 -5.99 -13.31
N PRO A 337 -16.33 -4.80 -13.94
CA PRO A 337 -17.11 -4.53 -15.14
C PRO A 337 -16.59 -5.31 -16.36
N GLY A 338 -17.52 -5.69 -17.22
CA GLY A 338 -17.24 -6.39 -18.48
C GLY A 338 -17.05 -7.90 -18.32
N ASN A 339 -16.57 -8.54 -19.37
CA ASN A 339 -16.24 -9.97 -19.33
C ASN A 339 -15.02 -10.20 -18.43
N ALA A 340 -15.10 -11.18 -17.53
CA ALA A 340 -13.99 -11.61 -16.66
C ALA A 340 -12.70 -11.91 -17.46
N GLU A 341 -12.83 -12.37 -18.71
CA GLU A 341 -11.68 -12.65 -19.59
C GLU A 341 -10.82 -11.42 -19.91
N LYS A 342 -11.42 -10.23 -19.91
CA LYS A 342 -10.70 -8.95 -20.08
C LYS A 342 -9.64 -8.76 -18.99
N TRP A 343 -9.92 -9.24 -17.78
CA TRP A 343 -9.02 -9.11 -16.64
C TRP A 343 -8.01 -10.26 -16.62
N ALA A 344 -8.48 -11.47 -16.94
CA ALA A 344 -7.67 -12.69 -16.96
C ALA A 344 -6.57 -12.66 -18.04
N SER A 345 -6.82 -12.04 -19.19
CA SER A 345 -5.82 -11.90 -20.26
C SER A 345 -4.58 -11.06 -19.90
N LYS A 346 -4.57 -10.41 -18.73
CA LYS A 346 -3.51 -9.50 -18.28
C LYS A 346 -2.75 -10.02 -17.05
N THR A 347 -2.79 -11.32 -16.80
CA THR A 347 -2.10 -11.99 -15.67
C THR A 347 -0.57 -11.94 -15.78
N SER A 348 -0.03 -11.77 -16.99
CA SER A 348 1.40 -11.55 -17.24
C SER A 348 1.89 -10.16 -16.81
N GLU A 349 1.01 -9.16 -16.79
CA GLU A 349 1.32 -7.81 -16.32
C GLU A 349 1.42 -7.75 -14.77
N GLY A 350 1.08 -8.83 -14.08
CA GLY A 350 0.99 -8.91 -12.62
C GLY A 350 -0.44 -9.04 -12.12
N ILE A 351 -0.60 -9.01 -10.81
CA ILE A 351 -1.91 -9.19 -10.15
C ILE A 351 -2.78 -7.96 -10.43
N PRO A 352 -4.06 -8.10 -10.83
CA PRO A 352 -4.96 -6.95 -11.01
C PRO A 352 -5.07 -6.07 -9.76
N TRP A 353 -5.18 -4.75 -9.92
CA TRP A 353 -5.31 -3.82 -8.79
C TRP A 353 -6.56 -4.10 -7.93
N GLY A 354 -7.61 -4.65 -8.53
CA GLY A 354 -8.83 -5.05 -7.84
C GLY A 354 -8.68 -6.22 -6.85
N SER A 355 -7.60 -6.99 -6.95
CA SER A 355 -7.34 -8.17 -6.11
C SER A 355 -6.94 -7.76 -4.67
N PRO A 356 -7.28 -8.59 -3.67
CA PRO A 356 -6.87 -8.34 -2.29
C PRO A 356 -5.36 -8.55 -2.13
N ARG A 357 -4.74 -7.77 -1.25
CA ARG A 357 -3.31 -7.86 -0.91
C ARG A 357 -3.10 -7.49 0.54
N ILE A 358 -2.04 -8.00 1.16
CA ILE A 358 -1.49 -7.43 2.39
C ILE A 358 -0.10 -6.90 2.07
N ILE A 359 0.15 -5.61 2.33
CA ILE A 359 1.46 -5.00 2.17
C ILE A 359 1.96 -4.42 3.50
N GLY A 360 3.26 -4.54 3.74
CA GLY A 360 3.93 -3.99 4.92
C GLY A 360 3.92 -2.46 4.93
N HIS A 361 3.33 -1.84 5.94
CA HIS A 361 3.39 -0.39 6.14
C HIS A 361 4.81 0.01 6.51
N ARG A 362 5.46 0.90 5.73
CA ARG A 362 6.88 1.26 5.92
C ARG A 362 7.80 0.04 6.07
N GLY A 363 7.47 -1.07 5.42
CA GLY A 363 8.18 -2.35 5.56
C GLY A 363 7.63 -3.26 6.64
N ALA A 364 7.90 -2.94 7.90
CA ALA A 364 7.67 -3.83 9.05
C ALA A 364 6.63 -3.30 10.06
N GLY A 365 5.88 -2.26 9.67
CA GLY A 365 4.98 -1.52 10.55
C GLY A 365 5.65 -0.34 11.23
N LYS A 366 4.85 0.52 11.85
CA LYS A 366 5.35 1.69 12.58
C LYS A 366 6.19 1.30 13.80
N THR A 367 7.38 1.88 13.90
CA THR A 367 8.24 1.77 15.09
C THR A 367 8.24 3.04 15.94
N HIS A 368 7.70 4.15 15.43
CA HIS A 368 7.57 5.41 16.17
C HIS A 368 6.11 5.88 16.25
N SER A 369 5.71 6.37 17.43
CA SER A 369 4.42 7.01 17.64
C SER A 369 4.47 8.41 17.02
N SER A 370 3.88 8.58 15.83
CA SER A 370 3.68 9.89 15.20
C SER A 370 2.54 10.67 15.83
#